data_AF-A0AAE1VZG6-F1
#
_entry.id   AF-A0AAE1VZG6-F1
#
_cell.length_a   1.000
_cell.length_b   1.000
_cell.length_c   1.000
_cell.angle_alpha   90.00
_cell.angle_beta   90.00
_cell.angle_gamma   90.00
#
_symmetry.space_group_name_H-M   'P 1'
#
loop_
_entity.id
_entity.type
_entity.pdbx_description
1 polymer ?
#
loop_
_entity_poly.entity_id
_entity_poly.type
_entity_poly.pdbx_seq_one_letter_code
_entity_poly.pdbx_strand_id
1 'polypeptide(L)'
;MFEDQNRNRPILEDQNRINEFVEYNGQRDRVCDFTEQSDGNLREAVVPQGASVRAIYDHAYYWPHFTAIPAAADEDVMIFTISKLTGHAGSRIGWAFVKDEDVYQKMQNYIEEAELGISREAQLRALKLMKTILHADGREIFEYAHKKMSDRWQKLSDIVSLSKRFSIQEVPSLFCNFFEKVRGPSPAYAWFKCERNEDKNCTAVLRAANIIGRAGSRFSVEDRYVRLSLLKSDDDFNLLLLRLDKLVNQDDDGKHYMKIS
;
A
#
# COMPACT_ATOMS: atom_id res chain seq x y z
N MET A 1 22.44 34.76 -20.05
CA MET A 1 23.64 34.77 -19.18
C MET A 1 23.12 35.21 -17.81
N PHE A 2 22.72 34.35 -16.88
CA PHE A 2 23.14 32.99 -16.49
C PHE A 2 21.88 32.14 -16.20
N GLU A 3 21.74 30.98 -16.86
CA GLU A 3 21.97 29.64 -16.30
C GLU A 3 20.95 29.20 -15.24
N ASP A 4 19.88 28.58 -15.75
CA ASP A 4 18.96 27.72 -15.03
C ASP A 4 19.65 26.37 -14.77
N GLN A 5 20.32 26.26 -13.62
CA GLN A 5 20.83 24.99 -13.11
C GLN A 5 19.79 24.35 -12.20
N ASN A 6 18.96 23.51 -12.82
CA ASN A 6 18.73 22.12 -12.44
C ASN A 6 19.07 21.81 -10.97
N ARG A 7 18.09 21.97 -10.08
CA ARG A 7 18.12 21.34 -8.76
C ARG A 7 16.90 20.45 -8.60
N ASN A 8 17.12 19.18 -8.93
CA ASN A 8 16.51 18.01 -8.31
C ASN A 8 16.05 18.34 -6.88
N ARG A 9 14.74 18.55 -6.69
CA ARG A 9 14.10 18.32 -5.41
C ARG A 9 13.38 16.98 -5.53
N PRO A 10 13.88 15.91 -4.88
CA PRO A 10 13.08 14.70 -4.77
C PRO A 10 11.83 15.08 -3.98
N ILE A 11 10.67 14.91 -4.62
CA ILE A 11 9.40 14.82 -3.91
C ILE A 11 9.62 13.70 -2.88
N LEU A 12 9.59 14.04 -1.60
CA LEU A 12 9.69 13.13 -0.46
C LEU A 12 8.48 12.17 -0.48
N GLU A 13 8.54 11.18 -1.37
CA GLU A 13 7.94 9.87 -1.17
C GLU A 13 8.90 9.01 -0.35
N ASP A 14 9.14 9.41 0.91
CA ASP A 14 9.77 8.52 1.88
C ASP A 14 8.73 7.47 2.30
N GLN A 15 8.61 6.45 1.44
CA GLN A 15 7.86 5.21 1.70
C GLN A 15 8.82 4.05 2.02
N ASN A 16 10.03 4.35 2.50
CA ASN A 16 11.06 3.37 2.83
C ASN A 16 11.19 3.21 4.36
N ARG A 17 10.20 2.62 5.04
CA ARG A 17 10.32 2.27 6.47
C ARG A 17 9.82 0.87 6.80
N ILE A 18 10.15 -0.08 5.94
CA ILE A 18 9.60 -1.44 6.02
C ILE A 18 10.63 -2.31 6.74
N ASN A 19 10.31 -2.72 7.98
CA ASN A 19 11.17 -3.43 8.93
C ASN A 19 12.32 -2.62 9.57
N GLU A 20 12.26 -1.29 9.55
CA GLU A 20 13.23 -0.51 10.33
C GLU A 20 12.94 -0.66 11.83
N PHE A 21 13.93 -1.18 12.55
CA PHE A 21 14.01 -0.94 13.98
C PHE A 21 14.40 0.52 14.18
N VAL A 22 13.55 1.29 14.85
CA VAL A 22 13.94 2.61 15.33
C VAL A 22 14.62 2.39 16.68
N GLU A 23 15.95 2.52 16.72
CA GLU A 23 16.72 2.45 17.97
C GLU A 23 16.86 3.85 18.57
N TYR A 24 16.36 4.03 19.79
CA TYR A 24 16.56 5.24 20.58
C TYR A 24 16.85 4.88 22.04
N ASN A 25 17.98 5.36 22.58
CA ASN A 25 18.44 5.09 23.95
C ASN A 25 18.43 3.60 24.36
N GLY A 26 18.79 2.69 23.46
CA GLY A 26 18.83 1.25 23.73
C GLY A 26 17.47 0.54 23.68
N GLN A 27 16.39 1.28 23.40
CA GLN A 27 15.06 0.74 23.14
C GLN A 27 14.85 0.60 21.63
N ARG A 28 14.41 -0.59 21.20
CA ARG A 28 14.12 -0.90 19.79
C ARG A 28 12.63 -0.82 19.58
N ASP A 29 12.14 0.05 18.72
CA ASP A 29 10.73 0.03 18.31
C ASP A 29 10.61 -0.59 16.93
N ARG A 30 9.53 -1.35 16.68
CA ARG A 30 9.25 -1.99 15.39
C ARG A 30 7.97 -1.41 14.78
N VAL A 31 8.08 -0.92 13.55
CA VAL A 31 6.90 -0.54 12.76
C VAL A 31 6.27 -1.79 12.13
N CYS A 32 5.01 -2.02 12.44
CA CYS A 32 4.18 -3.09 11.89
C CYS A 32 3.18 -2.46 10.92
N ASP A 33 3.37 -2.69 9.62
CA ASP A 33 2.45 -2.21 8.59
C ASP A 33 1.34 -3.23 8.36
N PHE A 34 0.08 -2.78 8.48
CA PHE A 34 -1.08 -3.65 8.38
C PHE A 34 -1.34 -4.19 6.97
N THR A 35 -0.70 -3.68 5.91
CA THR A 35 -1.01 -4.11 4.53
C THR A 35 0.14 -4.10 3.53
N GLU A 36 1.29 -3.46 3.80
CA GLU A 36 2.30 -3.27 2.74
C GLU A 36 3.31 -4.42 2.58
N GLN A 37 3.27 -5.48 3.39
CA GLN A 37 4.18 -6.63 3.21
C GLN A 37 3.56 -7.76 2.38
N SER A 38 3.66 -7.63 1.07
CA SER A 38 3.58 -8.71 0.06
C SER A 38 2.34 -9.58 -0.11
N ASP A 39 1.47 -9.67 0.88
CA ASP A 39 0.36 -10.61 0.90
C ASP A 39 -1.01 -9.93 1.07
N GLY A 40 -1.05 -8.64 1.42
CA GLY A 40 -2.31 -7.92 1.69
C GLY A 40 -3.07 -8.46 2.90
N ASN A 41 -2.42 -9.27 3.74
CA ASN A 41 -3.01 -9.88 4.92
C ASN A 41 -2.84 -8.96 6.14
N LEU A 42 -3.82 -9.02 7.05
CA LEU A 42 -3.72 -8.37 8.36
C LEU A 42 -2.61 -9.05 9.17
N ARG A 43 -1.73 -8.24 9.77
CA ARG A 43 -0.57 -8.74 10.52
C ARG A 43 -0.64 -8.32 11.98
N GLU A 44 -0.28 -9.25 12.85
CA GLU A 44 0.05 -8.98 14.26
C GLU A 44 1.57 -8.84 14.41
N ALA A 45 2.01 -8.11 15.44
CA ALA A 45 3.43 -7.93 15.69
C ALA A 45 4.09 -9.27 16.10
N VAL A 46 5.04 -9.75 15.29
CA VAL A 46 5.89 -10.90 15.66
C VAL A 46 7.08 -10.42 16.49
N VAL A 47 6.84 -10.15 17.78
CA VAL A 47 7.90 -9.74 18.72
C VAL A 47 8.49 -10.97 19.41
N PRO A 48 9.82 -11.22 19.36
CA PRO A 48 10.43 -12.28 20.15
C PRO A 48 10.13 -12.09 21.64
N GLN A 49 9.68 -13.17 22.31
CA GLN A 49 9.43 -13.13 23.75
C GLN A 49 10.69 -12.65 24.50
N GLY A 50 10.52 -11.61 25.32
CA GLY A 50 11.61 -11.03 26.13
C GLY A 50 12.34 -9.83 25.52
N ALA A 51 12.00 -9.40 24.31
CA ALA A 51 12.52 -8.15 23.74
C ALA A 51 11.69 -6.93 24.23
N SER A 52 12.37 -5.85 24.63
CA SER A 52 11.74 -4.58 25.05
C SER A 52 11.22 -3.76 23.86
N VAL A 53 10.60 -4.43 22.87
CA VAL A 53 10.25 -3.82 21.59
C VAL A 53 8.81 -3.33 21.62
N ARG A 54 8.60 -2.02 21.52
CA ARG A 54 7.26 -1.46 21.33
C ARG A 54 6.90 -1.54 19.84
N ALA A 55 5.68 -1.94 19.55
CA ALA A 55 5.17 -2.02 18.19
C ALA A 55 4.42 -0.73 17.85
N ILE A 56 4.76 -0.12 16.71
CA ILE A 56 4.01 0.98 16.11
C ILE A 56 3.21 0.41 14.97
N TYR A 57 1.90 0.55 15.01
CA TYR A 57 1.02 -0.03 14.01
C TYR A 57 0.62 1.01 12.97
N ASP A 58 1.04 0.82 11.73
CA ASP A 58 0.65 1.66 10.59
C ASP A 58 -0.64 1.13 9.96
N HIS A 59 -1.73 1.84 10.23
CA HIS A 59 -3.09 1.59 9.77
C HIS A 59 -3.46 2.42 8.54
N ALA A 60 -2.48 2.90 7.76
CA ALA A 60 -2.74 3.71 6.57
C ALA A 60 -3.79 3.09 5.63
N TYR A 61 -3.81 1.76 5.48
CA TYR A 61 -4.75 1.04 4.62
C TYR A 61 -5.78 0.20 5.39
N TYR A 62 -5.88 0.34 6.71
CA TYR A 62 -6.89 -0.35 7.51
C TYR A 62 -8.26 0.34 7.37
N TRP A 63 -8.77 0.31 6.14
CA TRP A 63 -10.04 0.90 5.75
C TRP A 63 -10.85 -0.09 4.91
N PRO A 64 -12.20 -0.01 4.95
CA PRO A 64 -13.07 -0.84 4.12
C PRO A 64 -12.82 -0.71 2.61
N HIS A 65 -12.02 0.27 2.19
CA HIS A 65 -11.52 0.41 0.82
C HIS A 65 -10.68 -0.79 0.37
N PHE A 66 -9.82 -1.30 1.27
CA PHE A 66 -8.70 -2.18 0.91
C PHE A 66 -8.80 -3.56 1.55
N THR A 67 -9.39 -3.62 2.75
CA THR A 67 -9.47 -4.84 3.54
C THR A 67 -10.81 -4.97 4.24
N ALA A 68 -11.16 -6.19 4.65
CA ALA A 68 -12.26 -6.41 5.58
C ALA A 68 -11.86 -5.88 6.97
N ILE A 69 -12.84 -5.35 7.71
CA ILE A 69 -12.63 -4.88 9.09
C ILE A 69 -13.13 -5.97 10.05
N PRO A 70 -12.26 -6.87 10.55
CA PRO A 70 -12.68 -7.96 11.44
C PRO A 70 -12.99 -7.51 12.86
N ALA A 71 -12.41 -6.40 13.31
CA ALA A 71 -12.60 -5.81 14.64
C ALA A 71 -12.15 -4.34 14.65
N ALA A 72 -12.50 -3.59 15.69
CA ALA A 72 -11.86 -2.31 15.96
C ALA A 72 -10.38 -2.54 16.32
N ALA A 73 -9.50 -1.68 15.82
CA ALA A 73 -8.08 -1.70 16.18
C ALA A 73 -7.89 -1.21 17.63
N ASP A 74 -7.00 -1.84 18.38
CA ASP A 74 -6.80 -1.58 19.83
C ASP A 74 -5.33 -1.68 20.26
N GLU A 75 -4.40 -1.27 19.40
CA GLU A 75 -2.98 -1.30 19.71
C GLU A 75 -2.50 -0.05 20.48
N ASP A 76 -1.32 -0.13 21.11
CA ASP A 76 -0.79 0.96 21.96
C ASP A 76 -0.45 2.23 21.19
N VAL A 77 0.08 2.08 19.98
CA VAL A 77 0.40 3.16 19.06
C VAL A 77 -0.13 2.80 17.68
N MET A 78 -1.14 3.53 17.21
CA MET A 78 -1.78 3.33 15.92
C MET A 78 -1.68 4.59 15.07
N ILE A 79 -1.19 4.49 13.84
CA ILE A 79 -1.00 5.64 12.92
C ILE A 79 -1.94 5.53 11.73
N PHE A 80 -2.53 6.65 11.32
CA PHE A 80 -3.46 6.74 10.20
C PHE A 80 -3.14 7.95 9.32
N THR A 81 -3.64 7.95 8.07
CA THR A 81 -3.45 9.07 7.14
C THR A 81 -4.67 9.32 6.25
N ILE A 82 -4.94 10.61 5.96
CA ILE A 82 -5.96 10.97 4.95
C ILE A 82 -5.54 10.56 3.54
N SER A 83 -4.24 10.34 3.31
CA SER A 83 -3.68 10.05 1.99
C SER A 83 -4.32 8.82 1.35
N LYS A 84 -4.61 7.80 2.18
CA LYS A 84 -5.15 6.52 1.75
C LYS A 84 -6.64 6.36 2.07
N LEU A 85 -7.15 7.14 3.03
CA LEU A 85 -8.59 7.22 3.30
C LEU A 85 -9.35 8.01 2.22
N THR A 86 -8.85 9.18 1.81
CA THR A 86 -9.59 10.12 0.93
C THR A 86 -8.87 10.44 -0.37
N GLY A 87 -7.69 9.86 -0.60
CA GLY A 87 -6.84 10.18 -1.76
C GLY A 87 -6.11 11.53 -1.68
N HIS A 88 -6.22 12.25 -0.56
CA HIS A 88 -5.65 13.59 -0.40
C HIS A 88 -4.18 13.58 0.05
N ALA A 89 -3.33 12.84 -0.68
CA ALA A 89 -1.92 12.65 -0.31
C ALA A 89 -1.09 13.95 -0.25
N GLY A 90 -1.46 14.95 -1.05
CA GLY A 90 -0.80 16.27 -1.06
C GLY A 90 -1.11 17.14 0.17
N SER A 91 -2.12 16.78 0.96
CA SER A 91 -2.48 17.54 2.18
C SER A 91 -1.57 17.22 3.36
N ARG A 92 -0.77 16.15 3.29
CA ARG A 92 0.25 15.78 4.31
C ARG A 92 -0.31 15.72 5.73
N ILE A 93 -1.52 15.18 5.92
CA ILE A 93 -2.11 14.96 7.25
C ILE A 93 -2.11 13.47 7.59
N GLY A 94 -1.57 13.17 8.76
CA GLY A 94 -1.73 11.92 9.48
C GLY A 94 -2.12 12.19 10.93
N TRP A 95 -2.52 11.15 11.64
CA TRP A 95 -2.79 11.22 13.08
C TRP A 95 -2.37 9.91 13.72
N ALA A 96 -2.14 9.96 15.03
CA ALA A 96 -1.84 8.78 15.83
C ALA A 96 -2.78 8.70 17.03
N PHE A 97 -3.21 7.49 17.38
CA PHE A 97 -3.76 7.19 18.69
C PHE A 97 -2.65 6.55 19.53
N VAL A 98 -2.41 7.11 20.72
CA VAL A 98 -1.31 6.73 21.60
C VAL A 98 -1.89 6.53 23.01
N LYS A 99 -1.75 5.33 23.56
CA LYS A 99 -2.26 5.00 24.90
C LYS A 99 -1.32 5.46 26.03
N ASP A 100 -0.02 5.33 25.82
CA ASP A 100 1.03 5.71 26.79
C ASP A 100 1.28 7.22 26.75
N GLU A 101 1.02 7.91 27.88
CA GLU A 101 1.20 9.36 28.00
C GLU A 101 2.65 9.80 27.77
N ASP A 102 3.65 9.03 28.22
CA ASP A 102 5.06 9.38 28.03
C ASP A 102 5.45 9.33 26.55
N VAL A 103 4.88 8.38 25.79
CA VAL A 103 5.07 8.31 24.33
C VAL A 103 4.38 9.48 23.65
N TYR A 104 3.14 9.79 24.05
CA TYR A 104 2.38 10.91 23.51
C TYR A 104 3.14 12.24 23.69
N GLN A 105 3.65 12.52 24.89
CA GLN A 105 4.40 13.75 25.16
C GLN A 105 5.68 13.83 24.33
N LYS A 106 6.42 12.72 24.19
CA LYS A 106 7.61 12.68 23.32
C LYS A 106 7.27 12.96 21.85
N MET A 107 6.17 12.40 21.34
CA MET A 107 5.72 12.65 19.97
C MET A 107 5.31 14.10 19.76
N GLN A 108 4.61 14.70 20.73
CA GLN A 108 4.23 16.11 20.66
C GLN A 108 5.46 17.02 20.67
N ASN A 109 6.40 16.80 21.58
CA ASN A 109 7.65 17.57 21.63
C ASN A 109 8.41 17.48 20.30
N TYR A 110 8.49 16.29 19.70
CA TYR A 110 9.11 16.11 18.39
C TYR A 110 8.42 16.94 17.29
N ILE A 111 7.08 16.94 17.24
CA ILE A 111 6.31 17.71 16.24
C ILE A 111 6.53 19.22 16.44
N GLU A 112 6.56 19.68 17.68
CA GLU A 112 6.83 21.08 18.01
C GLU A 112 8.25 21.49 17.60
N GLU A 113 9.26 20.67 17.91
CA GLU A 113 10.66 20.95 17.56
C GLU A 113 10.94 20.86 16.05
N ALA A 114 10.36 19.88 15.36
CA ALA A 114 10.65 19.61 13.96
C ALA A 114 9.85 20.50 12.99
N GLU A 115 8.58 20.76 13.30
CA GLU A 115 7.64 21.37 12.35
C GLU A 115 6.93 22.63 12.90
N LEU A 116 7.13 22.97 14.19
CA LEU A 116 6.38 24.04 14.88
C LEU A 116 4.85 23.83 14.78
N GLY A 117 4.44 22.55 14.70
CA GLY A 117 3.05 22.13 14.50
C GLY A 117 2.68 21.88 13.03
N ILE A 118 1.38 21.69 12.79
CA ILE A 118 0.83 21.26 11.50
C ILE A 118 0.08 22.42 10.83
N SER A 119 0.16 22.56 9.50
CA SER A 119 -0.58 23.58 8.73
C SER A 119 -2.07 23.64 9.09
N ARG A 120 -2.58 24.84 9.35
CA ARG A 120 -3.98 25.07 9.73
C ARG A 120 -4.94 24.91 8.55
N GLU A 121 -4.49 25.23 7.34
CA GLU A 121 -5.21 24.96 6.10
C GLU A 121 -5.39 23.46 5.88
N ALA A 122 -4.33 22.68 6.11
CA ALA A 122 -4.37 21.23 6.00
C ALA A 122 -5.32 20.61 7.04
N GLN A 123 -5.28 21.08 8.29
CA GLN A 123 -6.23 20.70 9.35
C GLN A 123 -7.69 21.06 8.99
N LEU A 124 -7.93 22.28 8.51
CA LEU A 124 -9.27 22.75 8.13
C LEU A 124 -9.84 21.92 6.96
N ARG A 125 -9.02 21.63 5.95
CA ARG A 125 -9.40 20.76 4.84
C ARG A 125 -9.72 19.35 5.32
N ALA A 126 -8.85 18.76 6.16
CA ALA A 126 -9.08 17.44 6.72
C ALA A 126 -10.39 17.39 7.53
N LEU A 127 -10.65 18.39 8.38
CA LEU A 127 -11.89 18.50 9.15
C LEU A 127 -13.12 18.55 8.23
N LYS A 128 -13.08 19.33 7.15
CA LYS A 128 -14.18 19.42 6.19
C LYS A 128 -14.43 18.08 5.51
N LEU A 129 -13.38 17.38 5.07
CA LEU A 129 -13.47 16.06 4.45
C LEU A 129 -14.06 15.02 5.41
N MET A 130 -13.58 14.97 6.66
CA MET A 130 -14.11 14.04 7.66
C MET A 130 -15.58 14.29 7.95
N LYS A 131 -16.01 15.56 8.04
CA LYS A 131 -17.43 15.90 8.19
C LYS A 131 -18.28 15.44 7.00
N THR A 132 -17.77 15.53 5.79
CA THR A 132 -18.45 15.01 4.60
C THR A 132 -18.53 13.47 4.62
N ILE A 133 -17.45 12.79 5.02
CA ILE A 133 -17.42 11.33 5.12
C ILE A 133 -18.40 10.82 6.18
N LEU A 134 -18.53 11.53 7.30
CA LEU A 134 -19.44 11.18 8.38
C LEU A 134 -20.89 11.66 8.15
N HIS A 135 -21.17 12.29 7.01
CA HIS A 135 -22.53 12.71 6.68
C HIS A 135 -23.40 11.48 6.37
N ALA A 136 -24.69 11.55 6.74
CA ALA A 136 -25.62 10.41 6.68
C ALA A 136 -25.11 9.18 7.46
N ASP A 137 -25.03 8.01 6.85
CA ASP A 137 -24.53 6.78 7.48
C ASP A 137 -23.00 6.59 7.35
N GLY A 138 -22.35 7.51 6.64
CA GLY A 138 -20.92 7.50 6.35
C GLY A 138 -20.43 6.28 5.57
N ARG A 139 -21.30 5.60 4.83
CA ARG A 139 -20.95 4.39 4.06
C ARG A 139 -20.60 4.68 2.60
N GLU A 140 -21.12 5.76 2.02
CA GLU A 140 -21.04 6.04 0.57
C GLU A 140 -19.61 5.98 -0.01
N ILE A 141 -18.64 6.64 0.63
CA ILE A 141 -17.25 6.64 0.15
C ILE A 141 -16.64 5.24 0.19
N PHE A 142 -16.95 4.46 1.22
CA PHE A 142 -16.41 3.13 1.42
C PHE A 142 -17.03 2.12 0.46
N GLU A 143 -18.33 2.22 0.20
CA GLU A 143 -19.01 1.41 -0.81
C GLU A 143 -18.48 1.68 -2.21
N TYR A 144 -18.33 2.96 -2.57
CA TYR A 144 -17.72 3.37 -3.83
C TYR A 144 -16.30 2.83 -3.97
N ALA A 145 -15.45 3.05 -2.95
CA ALA A 145 -14.05 2.66 -2.98
C ALA A 145 -13.89 1.13 -3.00
N HIS A 146 -14.63 0.39 -2.17
CA HIS A 146 -14.62 -1.08 -2.20
C HIS A 146 -14.99 -1.58 -3.59
N LYS A 147 -16.11 -1.12 -4.16
CA LYS A 147 -16.57 -1.56 -5.48
C LYS A 147 -15.48 -1.31 -6.53
N LYS A 148 -14.94 -0.08 -6.56
CA LYS A 148 -13.89 0.31 -7.51
C LYS A 148 -12.65 -0.57 -7.38
N MET A 149 -12.18 -0.79 -6.15
CA MET A 149 -10.96 -1.57 -5.90
C MET A 149 -11.16 -3.07 -6.15
N SER A 150 -12.35 -3.61 -5.87
CA SER A 150 -12.69 -5.00 -6.20
C SER A 150 -12.76 -5.23 -7.70
N ASP A 151 -13.38 -4.31 -8.45
CA ASP A 151 -13.44 -4.38 -9.91
C ASP A 151 -12.02 -4.35 -10.52
N ARG A 152 -11.14 -3.50 -9.98
CA ARG A 152 -9.73 -3.42 -10.41
C ARG A 152 -8.97 -4.71 -10.10
N TRP A 153 -9.13 -5.24 -8.89
CA TRP A 153 -8.50 -6.49 -8.48
C TRP A 153 -8.95 -7.66 -9.35
N GLN A 154 -10.25 -7.80 -9.60
CA GLN A 154 -10.80 -8.87 -10.45
C GLN A 154 -10.23 -8.81 -11.87
N LYS A 155 -10.31 -7.64 -12.53
CA LYS A 155 -9.79 -7.49 -13.90
C LYS A 155 -8.31 -7.81 -14.03
N LEU A 156 -7.51 -7.39 -13.05
CA LEU A 156 -6.08 -7.70 -13.03
C LEU A 156 -5.86 -9.21 -12.83
N SER A 157 -6.57 -9.82 -11.88
CA SER A 157 -6.48 -11.24 -11.57
C SER A 157 -6.84 -12.11 -12.77
N ASP A 158 -7.90 -11.74 -13.49
CA ASP A 158 -8.35 -12.43 -14.70
C ASP A 158 -7.24 -12.47 -15.75
N ILE A 159 -6.59 -11.33 -16.05
CA ILE A 159 -5.49 -11.26 -17.02
C ILE A 159 -4.29 -12.10 -16.58
N VAL A 160 -3.88 -11.98 -15.31
CA VAL A 160 -2.73 -12.73 -14.78
C VAL A 160 -3.00 -14.24 -14.83
N SER A 161 -4.23 -14.67 -14.57
CA SER A 161 -4.62 -16.08 -14.56
C SER A 161 -4.50 -16.79 -15.92
N LEU A 162 -4.42 -16.03 -17.02
CA LEU A 162 -4.24 -16.56 -18.37
C LEU A 162 -2.83 -17.14 -18.62
N SER A 163 -1.84 -16.80 -17.78
CA SER A 163 -0.46 -17.27 -17.94
C SER A 163 0.08 -17.87 -16.66
N LYS A 164 0.90 -18.92 -16.79
CA LYS A 164 1.69 -19.49 -15.67
C LYS A 164 3.02 -18.77 -15.45
N ARG A 165 3.36 -17.79 -16.28
CA ARG A 165 4.61 -17.02 -16.14
C ARG A 165 4.57 -16.08 -14.94
N PHE A 166 3.38 -15.64 -14.56
CA PHE A 166 3.18 -14.62 -13.55
C PHE A 166 2.19 -15.09 -12.50
N SER A 167 2.35 -14.60 -11.29
CA SER A 167 1.38 -14.75 -10.21
C SER A 167 1.19 -13.42 -9.50
N ILE A 168 0.07 -13.30 -8.79
CA ILE A 168 -0.21 -12.20 -7.85
C ILE A 168 -0.58 -12.81 -6.50
N GLN A 169 -0.58 -12.00 -5.45
CA GLN A 169 -0.85 -12.49 -4.11
C GLN A 169 -2.27 -13.09 -3.98
N GLU A 170 -2.37 -14.17 -3.20
CA GLU A 170 -3.66 -14.73 -2.81
C GLU A 170 -4.18 -13.99 -1.58
N VAL A 171 -5.40 -13.48 -1.65
CA VAL A 171 -6.05 -12.76 -0.56
C VAL A 171 -7.40 -13.41 -0.27
N PRO A 172 -7.63 -13.94 0.95
CA PRO A 172 -8.86 -14.65 1.28
C PRO A 172 -10.05 -13.69 1.40
N SER A 173 -11.25 -14.22 1.13
CA SER A 173 -12.49 -13.53 1.50
C SER A 173 -12.67 -13.58 3.01
N LEU A 174 -13.00 -12.44 3.61
CA LEU A 174 -13.15 -12.30 5.07
C LEU A 174 -14.47 -11.60 5.41
N PHE A 175 -15.00 -11.90 6.60
CA PHE A 175 -16.15 -11.18 7.14
C PHE A 175 -15.73 -9.77 7.56
N CYS A 176 -16.49 -8.76 7.12
CA CYS A 176 -16.25 -7.36 7.43
C CYS A 176 -17.36 -6.85 8.35
N ASN A 177 -17.03 -6.47 9.58
CA ASN A 177 -17.98 -5.89 10.54
C ASN A 177 -18.55 -4.55 10.06
N PHE A 178 -17.77 -3.76 9.30
CA PHE A 178 -18.25 -2.47 8.79
C PHE A 178 -19.38 -2.62 7.77
N PHE A 179 -19.26 -3.61 6.87
CA PHE A 179 -20.27 -3.90 5.85
C PHE A 179 -21.25 -5.02 6.25
N GLU A 180 -21.03 -5.66 7.41
CA GLU A 180 -21.81 -6.78 7.95
C GLU A 180 -21.97 -7.94 6.95
N LYS A 181 -20.93 -8.22 6.16
CA LYS A 181 -20.94 -9.29 5.15
C LYS A 181 -19.55 -9.86 4.89
N VAL A 182 -19.52 -11.08 4.34
CA VAL A 182 -18.31 -11.63 3.72
C VAL A 182 -18.05 -10.88 2.42
N ARG A 183 -16.81 -10.44 2.23
CA ARG A 183 -16.39 -9.71 1.04
C ARG A 183 -15.08 -10.26 0.48
N GLY A 184 -14.96 -10.13 -0.83
CA GLY A 184 -13.74 -10.47 -1.55
C GLY A 184 -12.63 -9.41 -1.37
N PRO A 185 -11.44 -9.74 -1.89
CA PRO A 185 -10.26 -8.88 -1.80
C PRO A 185 -10.37 -7.60 -2.64
N SER A 186 -9.78 -6.51 -2.14
CA SER A 186 -9.67 -5.25 -2.88
C SER A 186 -8.40 -4.46 -2.55
N PRO A 187 -7.21 -5.10 -2.59
CA PRO A 187 -5.98 -4.49 -2.11
C PRO A 187 -5.59 -3.24 -2.92
N ALA A 188 -4.88 -2.32 -2.27
CA ALA A 188 -4.33 -1.12 -2.92
C ALA A 188 -3.27 -1.41 -3.98
N TYR A 189 -2.64 -2.57 -3.90
CA TYR A 189 -1.49 -2.96 -4.72
C TYR A 189 -1.58 -4.43 -5.10
N ALA A 190 -0.97 -4.78 -6.23
CA ALA A 190 -0.68 -6.16 -6.58
C ALA A 190 0.81 -6.46 -6.38
N TRP A 191 1.10 -7.57 -5.69
CA TRP A 191 2.42 -8.16 -5.57
C TRP A 191 2.61 -9.13 -6.71
N PHE A 192 3.06 -8.58 -7.83
CA PHE A 192 3.26 -9.31 -9.06
C PHE A 192 4.58 -10.05 -9.00
N LYS A 193 4.58 -11.35 -9.27
CA LYS A 193 5.76 -12.20 -9.24
C LYS A 193 6.02 -12.83 -10.59
N CYS A 194 7.27 -12.86 -11.02
CA CYS A 194 7.71 -13.63 -12.17
C CYS A 194 8.13 -15.05 -11.73
N GLU A 195 7.44 -16.07 -12.25
CA GLU A 195 7.64 -17.47 -11.85
C GLU A 195 8.76 -18.17 -12.63
N ARG A 196 9.04 -17.74 -13.86
CA ARG A 196 10.11 -18.34 -14.68
C ARG A 196 11.47 -18.16 -14.04
N ASN A 197 12.31 -19.18 -14.13
CA ASN A 197 13.65 -19.14 -13.57
C ASN A 197 14.59 -18.17 -14.29
N GLU A 198 14.35 -17.90 -15.57
CA GLU A 198 15.05 -16.85 -16.32
C GLU A 198 14.67 -15.42 -15.88
N ASP A 199 13.45 -15.20 -15.40
CA ASP A 199 12.91 -13.88 -15.04
C ASP A 199 13.31 -13.46 -13.61
N LYS A 200 14.61 -13.55 -13.28
CA LYS A 200 15.14 -13.21 -11.93
C LYS A 200 14.94 -11.74 -11.56
N ASN A 201 14.87 -10.85 -12.55
CA ASN A 201 14.60 -9.43 -12.37
C ASN A 201 13.26 -9.08 -13.03
N CYS A 202 12.18 -9.25 -12.27
CA CYS A 202 10.82 -9.03 -12.76
C CYS A 202 10.55 -7.55 -13.07
N THR A 203 11.28 -6.64 -12.41
CA THR A 203 11.22 -5.19 -12.72
C THR A 203 11.71 -4.92 -14.14
N ALA A 204 12.76 -5.60 -14.59
CA ALA A 204 13.26 -5.46 -15.96
C ALA A 204 12.28 -6.03 -17.00
N VAL A 205 11.67 -7.19 -16.71
CA VAL A 205 10.63 -7.81 -17.55
C VAL A 205 9.46 -6.87 -17.75
N LEU A 206 8.90 -6.32 -16.66
CA LEU A 206 7.79 -5.38 -16.73
C LEU A 206 8.18 -4.08 -17.42
N ARG A 207 9.41 -3.56 -17.19
CA ARG A 207 9.89 -2.35 -17.85
C ARG A 207 10.00 -2.52 -19.37
N ALA A 208 10.40 -3.70 -19.85
CA ALA A 208 10.40 -4.01 -21.28
C ALA A 208 8.98 -3.97 -21.90
N ALA A 209 7.95 -4.29 -21.10
CA ALA A 209 6.54 -4.13 -21.46
C ALA A 209 5.99 -2.70 -21.19
N ASN A 210 6.85 -1.74 -20.85
CA ASN A 210 6.50 -0.37 -20.45
C ASN A 210 5.62 -0.31 -19.18
N ILE A 211 5.74 -1.28 -18.28
CA ILE A 211 5.08 -1.27 -16.98
C ILE A 211 6.11 -0.87 -15.92
N ILE A 212 5.78 0.14 -15.12
CA ILE A 212 6.64 0.63 -14.05
C ILE A 212 5.99 0.27 -12.71
N GLY A 213 6.69 -0.53 -11.93
CA GLY A 213 6.36 -0.84 -10.54
C GLY A 213 7.55 -0.63 -9.63
N ARG A 214 7.39 -0.97 -8.34
CA ARG A 214 8.48 -0.89 -7.36
C ARG A 214 9.08 -2.28 -7.15
N ALA A 215 10.41 -2.39 -7.28
CA ALA A 215 11.13 -3.64 -7.13
C ALA A 215 10.99 -4.22 -5.72
N GLY A 216 10.89 -5.55 -5.63
CA GLY A 216 10.80 -6.31 -4.38
C GLY A 216 11.95 -6.05 -3.42
N SER A 217 13.17 -5.82 -3.93
CA SER A 217 14.34 -5.48 -3.11
C SER A 217 14.14 -4.25 -2.21
N ARG A 218 13.29 -3.29 -2.61
CA ARG A 218 12.93 -2.13 -1.76
C ARG A 218 12.09 -2.51 -0.53
N PHE A 219 11.49 -3.69 -0.55
CA PHE A 219 10.65 -4.26 0.50
C PHE A 219 11.36 -5.41 1.22
N SER A 220 12.68 -5.55 1.05
CA SER A 220 13.47 -6.67 1.58
C SER A 220 12.99 -8.05 1.09
N VAL A 221 12.41 -8.12 -0.12
CA VAL A 221 12.06 -9.39 -0.79
C VAL A 221 12.83 -9.53 -2.11
N GLU A 222 12.81 -10.71 -2.71
CA GLU A 222 13.54 -10.97 -3.96
C GLU A 222 13.05 -10.11 -5.15
N ASP A 223 13.95 -9.81 -6.09
CA ASP A 223 13.66 -9.01 -7.30
C ASP A 223 12.76 -9.73 -8.32
N ARG A 224 12.29 -10.95 -8.00
CA ARG A 224 11.19 -11.61 -8.70
C ARG A 224 9.84 -10.97 -8.40
N TYR A 225 9.72 -10.19 -7.32
CA TYR A 225 8.51 -9.45 -6.99
C TYR A 225 8.56 -8.00 -7.47
N VAL A 226 7.41 -7.48 -7.87
CA VAL A 226 7.17 -6.08 -8.20
C VAL A 226 5.83 -5.65 -7.62
N ARG A 227 5.83 -4.53 -6.89
CA ARG A 227 4.62 -3.87 -6.41
C ARG A 227 4.03 -2.99 -7.50
N LEU A 228 2.80 -3.31 -7.93
CA LEU A 228 2.01 -2.53 -8.89
C LEU A 228 0.90 -1.77 -8.17
N SER A 229 0.74 -0.48 -8.46
CA SER A 229 -0.29 0.36 -7.84
C SER A 229 -1.63 0.20 -8.53
N LEU A 230 -2.67 -0.11 -7.76
CA LEU A 230 -4.06 -0.17 -8.21
C LEU A 230 -4.86 1.07 -7.83
N LEU A 231 -4.20 2.10 -7.28
CA LEU A 231 -4.84 3.33 -6.76
C LEU A 231 -4.83 4.52 -7.73
N LYS A 232 -4.19 4.39 -8.89
CA LYS A 232 -4.03 5.50 -9.84
C LYS A 232 -5.34 5.83 -10.58
N SER A 233 -5.31 6.74 -11.56
CA SER A 233 -6.47 7.04 -12.40
C SER A 233 -6.96 5.81 -13.16
N ASP A 234 -8.16 5.89 -13.72
CA ASP A 234 -8.68 4.82 -14.59
C ASP A 234 -7.83 4.67 -15.86
N ASP A 235 -7.32 5.76 -16.42
CA ASP A 235 -6.46 5.71 -17.60
C ASP A 235 -5.15 4.96 -17.32
N ASP A 236 -4.52 5.25 -16.18
CA ASP A 236 -3.32 4.55 -15.72
C ASP A 236 -3.59 3.06 -15.52
N PHE A 237 -4.73 2.72 -14.90
CA PHE A 237 -5.11 1.34 -14.64
C PHE A 237 -5.46 0.58 -15.93
N ASN A 238 -6.21 1.19 -16.84
CA ASN A 238 -6.56 0.59 -18.13
C ASN A 238 -5.32 0.38 -19.01
N LEU A 239 -4.37 1.32 -18.98
CA LEU A 239 -3.09 1.17 -19.67
C LEU A 239 -2.24 0.03 -19.08
N LEU A 240 -2.27 -0.14 -17.76
CA LEU A 240 -1.65 -1.28 -17.09
C LEU A 240 -2.25 -2.60 -17.59
N LEU A 241 -3.58 -2.73 -17.60
CA LEU A 241 -4.26 -3.94 -18.08
C LEU A 241 -3.91 -4.24 -19.54
N LEU A 242 -3.94 -3.24 -20.42
CA LEU A 242 -3.60 -3.40 -21.84
C LEU A 242 -2.16 -3.93 -22.03
N ARG A 243 -1.20 -3.40 -21.28
CA ARG A 243 0.20 -3.82 -21.35
C ARG A 243 0.41 -5.21 -20.77
N LEU A 244 -0.28 -5.53 -19.67
CA LEU A 244 -0.22 -6.85 -19.05
C LEU A 244 -0.84 -7.92 -19.94
N ASP A 245 -2.01 -7.65 -20.53
CA ASP A 245 -2.67 -8.58 -21.44
C ASP A 245 -1.75 -8.95 -22.61
N LYS A 246 -1.12 -7.94 -23.24
CA LYS A 246 -0.12 -8.18 -24.28
C LYS A 246 1.06 -8.99 -23.79
N LEU A 247 1.59 -8.69 -22.60
CA LEU A 247 2.74 -9.39 -22.04
C LEU A 247 2.42 -10.87 -21.71
N VAL A 248 1.23 -11.14 -21.19
CA VAL A 248 0.74 -12.48 -20.86
C VAL A 248 0.51 -13.30 -22.14
N ASN A 249 -0.12 -12.71 -23.17
CA ASN A 249 -0.45 -13.42 -24.41
C ASN A 249 0.79 -13.67 -25.31
N GLN A 250 1.83 -12.84 -25.22
CA GLN A 250 3.09 -13.06 -25.94
C GLN A 250 3.79 -14.38 -25.59
N ASP A 251 3.49 -14.97 -24.43
CA ASP A 251 4.09 -16.23 -23.99
C ASP A 251 3.49 -17.48 -24.67
N ASP A 252 2.30 -17.40 -25.26
CA ASP A 252 1.66 -18.54 -25.94
C ASP A 252 2.09 -18.67 -27.41
N ASP A 253 2.40 -17.57 -28.09
CA ASP A 253 2.86 -17.59 -29.49
C ASP A 253 4.24 -18.27 -29.64
N GLY A 254 5.09 -18.23 -28.61
CA GLY A 254 6.40 -18.91 -28.61
C GLY A 254 6.32 -20.44 -28.64
N LYS A 255 5.17 -21.05 -28.31
CA LYS A 255 4.96 -22.50 -28.41
C LYS A 255 4.46 -22.93 -29.80
N HIS A 256 3.95 -22.01 -30.61
CA HIS A 256 3.41 -22.37 -31.93
C HIS A 256 4.52 -22.57 -32.98
N TYR A 257 5.67 -21.91 -32.81
CA TYR A 257 6.82 -22.03 -33.71
C TYR A 257 7.75 -23.23 -33.42
N MET A 258 7.65 -23.84 -32.24
CA MET A 258 8.46 -25.02 -31.86
C MET A 258 7.80 -26.37 -32.20
N LYS A 259 6.61 -26.37 -32.83
CA LYS A 259 5.91 -27.59 -33.28
C LYS A 259 6.05 -27.88 -34.78
N ILE A 260 6.87 -27.13 -35.50
CA ILE A 260 7.18 -27.36 -36.91
C ILE A 260 8.69 -27.54 -37.05
N SER A 261 9.20 -28.71 -36.65
CA SER A 261 10.53 -29.20 -37.00
C SER A 261 10.56 -30.71 -36.82
#